data_AF-A0A7H4PLB4-F1
#
_entry.id   AF-A0A7H4PLB4-F1
#
_cell.length_a   1.000
_cell.length_b   1.000
_cell.length_c   1.000
_cell.angle_alpha   90.00
_cell.angle_beta   90.00
_cell.angle_gamma   90.00
#
_symmetry.space_group_name_H-M   'P 1'
#
loop_
_entity.id
_entity.type
_entity.pdbx_description
1 polymer ?
#
loop_
_entity_poly.entity_id
_entity_poly.type
_entity_poly.pdbx_seq_one_letter_code
_entity_poly.pdbx_strand_id
1 'polypeptide(L)' 'MPGWCDFMRACRTGRYILLPREEVISNSYASLSLMVAQVQSHIAGRPLPEGLK' A
#
# COMPACT_ATOMS: atom_id res chain seq x y z
N MET A 1 -14.52 8.58 -8.09
CA MET A 1 -14.34 8.76 -9.55
C MET A 1 -14.34 7.39 -10.19
N PRO A 2 -15.32 7.04 -11.04
CA PRO A 2 -15.33 5.76 -11.74
C PRO A 2 -14.04 5.62 -12.59
N GLY A 3 -13.38 4.46 -12.57
CA GLY A 3 -12.21 4.19 -13.41
C GLY A 3 -10.86 4.80 -12.98
N TRP A 4 -10.71 5.33 -11.76
CA TRP A 4 -9.43 5.91 -11.30
C TRP A 4 -8.26 4.89 -11.32
N CYS A 5 -8.59 3.61 -11.14
CA CYS A 5 -7.60 2.53 -11.14
C CYS A 5 -6.90 2.43 -12.49
N ASP A 6 -7.61 2.68 -13.61
CA ASP A 6 -7.07 2.57 -14.97
C ASP A 6 -5.98 3.61 -15.26
N PHE A 7 -6.11 4.80 -14.65
CA PHE A 7 -5.10 5.87 -14.76
C PHE A 7 -3.84 5.56 -13.96
N MET A 8 -3.98 4.92 -12.79
CA MET A 8 -2.84 4.65 -11.91
C MET A 8 -2.21 3.29 -12.19
N ARG A 9 -0.98 3.29 -12.70
CA ARG A 9 -0.19 2.06 -12.92
C ARG A 9 -0.10 1.20 -11.65
N ALA A 10 0.05 1.82 -10.47
CA ALA A 10 0.10 1.09 -9.21
C ALA A 10 -1.19 0.30 -8.94
N CYS A 11 -2.36 0.88 -9.27
CA CYS A 11 -3.63 0.20 -9.09
C CYS A 11 -3.82 -0.94 -10.11
N ARG A 12 -3.54 -0.68 -11.39
CA ARG A 12 -3.56 -1.71 -12.45
C ARG A 12 -2.66 -2.90 -12.16
N THR A 13 -1.49 -2.65 -11.57
CA THR A 13 -0.51 -3.69 -11.26
C THR A 13 -0.71 -4.33 -9.87
N GLY A 14 -1.83 -4.05 -9.18
CA GLY A 14 -2.11 -4.64 -7.86
C GLY A 14 -1.20 -4.13 -6.72
N ARG A 15 -0.48 -3.04 -6.94
CA ARG A 15 0.47 -2.39 -6.02
C ARG A 15 -0.12 -1.18 -5.28
N TYR A 16 -1.44 -1.02 -5.32
CA TYR A 16 -2.14 -0.05 -4.49
C TYR A 16 -2.42 -0.68 -3.11
N ILE A 17 -2.06 0.02 -2.03
CA ILE A 17 -2.14 -0.47 -0.65
C ILE A 17 -2.99 0.51 0.15
N LEU A 18 -3.91 -0.04 0.94
CA LEU A 18 -4.76 0.72 1.85
C LEU A 18 -4.18 0.60 3.26
N LEU A 19 -3.98 1.74 3.92
CA LEU A 19 -3.48 1.83 5.28
C LEU A 19 -4.51 2.50 6.19
N PRO A 20 -4.59 2.15 7.48
CA PRO A 20 -5.50 2.78 8.43
C PRO A 20 -5.13 4.24 8.64
N ARG A 21 -6.09 5.14 8.39
CA ARG A 21 -5.87 6.59 8.43
C ARG A 21 -5.35 7.07 9.79
N GLU A 22 -5.91 6.55 10.88
CA GLU A 22 -5.59 6.99 12.25
C GLU A 22 -4.12 6.74 12.61
N GLU A 23 -3.56 5.64 12.12
CA GLU A 23 -2.14 5.33 12.33
C GLU A 23 -1.24 6.16 11.43
N VAL A 24 -1.62 6.37 10.17
CA VAL A 24 -0.78 7.08 9.18
C VAL A 24 -0.65 8.57 9.49
N ILE A 25 -1.68 9.21 10.06
CA ILE A 25 -1.66 10.64 10.40
C ILE A 25 -1.06 10.94 11.78
N SER A 26 -0.81 9.90 12.57
CA SER A 26 -0.35 10.05 13.95
C SER A 26 1.17 10.27 14.00
N ASN A 27 1.61 11.22 14.81
CA ASN A 27 3.03 11.54 15.03
C ASN A 27 3.66 10.70 16.15
N SER A 28 2.95 9.67 16.64
CA SER A 28 3.47 8.82 17.71
C SER A 28 4.52 7.83 17.18
N TYR A 29 5.51 7.49 18.02
CA TYR A 29 6.50 6.46 17.67
C TYR A 29 5.88 5.07 17.46
N ALA A 30 4.78 4.75 18.15
CA ALA A 30 4.04 3.51 17.93
C ALA A 30 3.44 3.46 16.52
N SER A 31 2.97 4.59 16.00
CA SER A 31 2.50 4.68 14.62
C SER A 31 3.63 4.56 13.61
N LEU A 32 4.79 5.17 13.86
CA LEU A 32 5.96 5.02 13.00
C LEU A 32 6.45 3.57 12.91
N SER A 33 6.46 2.83 14.03
CA SER A 33 6.88 1.42 14.01
C SER A 33 5.91 0.54 13.20
N LEU A 34 4.59 0.81 13.29
CA LEU A 34 3.58 0.15 12.46
C LEU A 34 3.78 0.47 10.97
N MET A 35 4.02 1.73 10.63
CA MET A 35 4.26 2.15 9.24
C MET A 35 5.49 1.46 8.65
N VAL A 36 6.59 1.33 9.39
CA VAL A 36 7.80 0.63 8.92
C VAL A 36 7.51 -0.83 8.58
N ALA A 37 6.80 -1.55 9.46
CA ALA A 37 6.44 -2.94 9.23
C ALA A 37 5.50 -3.12 8.01
N GLN A 38 4.54 -2.21 7.85
CA GLN A 38 3.61 -2.20 6.71
C GLN A 38 4.35 -1.94 5.39
N VAL A 39 5.23 -0.93 5.34
CA VAL A 39 6.03 -0.61 4.15
C VAL A 39 6.96 -1.78 3.79
N GLN A 40 7.65 -2.35 4.77
CA GLN A 40 8.58 -3.46 4.54
C GLN A 40 7.87 -4.69 3.96
N SER A 41 6.76 -5.12 4.57
CA SER A 41 6.01 -6.29 4.12
C SER A 41 5.37 -6.09 2.75
N HIS A 42 4.84 -4.90 2.46
CA HIS A 42 4.15 -4.63 1.20
C HIS A 42 5.08 -4.34 0.01
N ILE A 43 6.30 -3.84 0.24
CA ILE A 43 7.27 -3.58 -0.84
C ILE A 43 8.14 -4.80 -1.12
N ALA A 44 8.70 -5.45 -0.10
CA ALA A 44 9.65 -6.54 -0.28
C ALA A 44 9.01 -7.93 -0.17
N GLY A 45 7.94 -8.08 0.63
CA GLY A 45 7.35 -9.36 1.00
C GLY A 45 6.13 -9.79 0.17
N ARG A 46 5.77 -9.06 -0.89
CA ARG A 46 4.55 -9.32 -1.67
C ARG A 46 4.86 -9.64 -3.14
N PRO A 47 5.27 -10.89 -3.45
CA PRO A 47 5.35 -11.33 -4.84
C PRO A 47 3.93 -11.33 -5.42
N LEU A 48 3.75 -10.57 -6.50
CA LEU A 48 2.49 -10.55 -7.24
C LEU A 48 2.53 -11.67 -8.27
N PRO A 49 1.45 -12.46 -8.44
CA PRO A 49 1.40 -13.51 -9.45
C PRO A 49 1.58 -12.90 -10.85
N GLU A 50 2.45 -13.50 -11.66
CA GLU A 50 2.63 -13.11 -13.05
C GLU A 50 1.32 -13.37 -13.81
N GLY A 51 0.58 -12.31 -14.14
CA GLY A 51 -0.70 -12.42 -14.83
C GLY A 51 -1.81 -11.50 -14.31
N LEU A 52 -1.60 -10.80 -13.19
CA LEU A 52 -2.47 -9.69 -12.78
C LEU A 52 -2.18 -8.48 -13.70
N LYS A 53 -2.77 -8.50 -14.90
CA LYS A 53 -2.60 -7.49 -15.95
C LYS A 53 -3.88 -6.70 -16.15
#